data_AF-A0A7S3BI04-F1
#
_entry.id   AF-A0A7S3BI04-F1
#
_cell.length_a   1.000
_cell.length_b   1.000
_cell.length_c   1.000
_cell.angle_alpha   90.00
_cell.angle_beta   90.00
_cell.angle_gamma   90.00
#
_symmetry.space_group_name_H-M   'P 1'
#
loop_
_entity.id
_entity.type
_entity.pdbx_description
1 polymer ?
#
loop_
_entity_poly.entity_id
_entity_poly.type
_entity_poly.pdbx_seq_one_letter_code
_entity_poly.pdbx_strand_id
1 'polypeptide(L)'
;PVLTTQPIAAEGVALEAEGCDSEASPFAVDFAAVTAQRTVVDAEAPARVPCCRGDGGHVLARARAANSSGGKNSKGADAEVPGWMVIDTASGGALCISPAAADELGMERFGEVWLNGVGGGLRCALRRCEAIALGQVTLVRPVFIEM
;
A
#
# COMPACT_ATOMS: atom_id res chain seq x y z
N PRO A 1 2.51 27.31 -5.15
CA PRO A 1 1.35 26.52 -4.68
C PRO A 1 1.82 25.46 -3.66
N VAL A 2 1.75 25.82 -2.37
CA VAL A 2 2.09 24.93 -1.25
C VAL A 2 0.80 24.24 -0.85
N LEU A 3 0.69 22.94 -1.07
CA LEU A 3 -0.41 22.12 -0.55
C LEU A 3 0.06 21.50 0.77
N THR A 4 -0.42 22.09 1.86
CA THR A 4 -0.30 21.59 3.23
C THR A 4 -1.14 20.33 3.37
N THR A 5 -0.56 19.20 3.76
CA THR A 5 -1.30 18.08 4.34
C THR A 5 -1.16 18.17 5.85
N GLN A 6 -2.02 18.97 6.49
CA GLN A 6 -2.27 18.72 7.91
C GLN A 6 -3.04 17.40 8.02
N PRO A 7 -2.76 16.56 9.03
CA PRO A 7 -3.69 15.50 9.40
C PRO A 7 -5.02 16.19 9.70
N ILE A 8 -6.11 15.69 9.13
CA ILE A 8 -7.45 16.03 9.62
C ILE A 8 -7.39 15.73 11.13
N ALA A 9 -7.52 16.79 11.91
CA ALA A 9 -7.57 16.71 13.35
C ALA A 9 -8.62 15.65 13.72
N ALA A 10 -8.24 14.74 14.60
CA ALA A 10 -9.18 13.93 15.35
C ALA A 10 -9.96 14.87 16.28
N GLU A 11 -10.81 15.72 15.73
CA GLU A 11 -11.84 16.40 16.48
C GLU A 11 -12.99 15.41 16.65
N GLY A 12 -12.99 14.82 17.85
CA GLY A 12 -14.07 14.12 18.52
C GLY A 12 -15.33 13.86 17.70
N VAL A 13 -15.35 12.72 17.01
CA VAL A 13 -16.57 11.93 16.90
C VAL A 13 -16.41 10.81 17.90
N ALA A 14 -16.89 11.05 19.13
CA ALA A 14 -17.24 9.97 20.02
C ALA A 14 -18.39 9.21 19.35
N LEU A 15 -18.06 8.14 18.63
CA LEU A 15 -19.02 7.08 18.36
C LEU A 15 -19.22 6.37 19.70
N GLU A 16 -20.17 6.86 20.47
CA GLU A 16 -20.74 6.15 21.61
C GLU A 16 -21.18 4.77 21.09
N ALA A 17 -20.42 3.75 21.47
CA ALA A 17 -20.78 2.36 21.25
C ALA A 17 -21.90 2.03 22.24
N GLU A 18 -23.14 2.39 21.91
CA GLU A 18 -24.28 1.84 22.60
C GLU A 18 -24.38 0.34 22.27
N GLY A 19 -24.05 -0.47 23.27
CA GLY A 19 -24.54 -1.84 23.44
C GLY A 19 -24.27 -2.78 22.28
N CYS A 20 -23.07 -3.37 22.23
CA CYS A 20 -22.91 -4.69 21.63
C CYS A 20 -22.09 -5.55 22.58
N ASP A 21 -22.78 -6.49 23.23
CA ASP A 21 -22.20 -7.47 24.12
C ASP A 21 -21.06 -8.25 23.45
N SER A 22 -20.09 -8.59 24.29
CA SER A 22 -18.84 -9.29 24.04
C SER A 22 -18.93 -10.46 23.05
N GLU A 23 -18.34 -10.28 21.88
CA GLU A 23 -17.51 -11.26 21.16
C GLU A 23 -16.42 -10.44 20.44
N ALA A 24 -15.15 -10.80 20.60
CA ALA A 24 -14.05 -10.08 19.95
C ALA A 24 -14.26 -10.10 18.42
N SER A 25 -14.51 -8.91 17.84
CA SER A 25 -14.73 -8.77 16.40
C SER A 25 -13.53 -9.32 15.63
N PRO A 26 -13.71 -10.28 14.69
CA PRO A 26 -12.62 -10.79 13.85
C PRO A 26 -12.10 -9.73 12.85
N PHE A 27 -12.65 -8.52 12.88
CA PHE A 27 -12.34 -7.39 12.01
C PHE A 27 -11.42 -6.35 12.65
N ALA A 28 -10.74 -6.69 13.76
CA ALA A 28 -9.78 -5.80 14.39
C ALA A 28 -8.55 -5.60 13.48
N VAL A 29 -8.57 -4.53 12.67
CA VAL A 29 -7.38 -4.03 11.99
C VAL A 29 -6.54 -3.29 13.02
N ASP A 30 -5.28 -3.69 13.17
CA ASP A 30 -4.32 -2.91 13.95
C ASP A 30 -4.03 -1.59 13.22
N PHE A 31 -4.80 -0.55 13.55
CA PHE A 31 -4.62 0.80 13.02
C PHE A 31 -3.24 1.40 13.35
N ALA A 32 -2.58 0.95 14.42
CA ALA A 32 -1.21 1.38 14.72
C ALA A 32 -0.23 0.82 13.67
N ALA A 33 -0.44 -0.40 13.20
CA ALA A 33 0.32 -0.98 12.09
C ALA A 33 0.08 -0.23 10.77
N VAL A 34 -1.13 0.30 10.53
CA VAL A 34 -1.44 1.09 9.32
C VAL A 34 -0.80 2.49 9.40
N THR A 35 -0.80 3.13 10.57
CA THR A 35 -0.33 4.52 10.78
C THR A 35 1.19 4.68 10.82
N ALA A 36 1.97 3.59 10.88
CA ALA A 36 3.43 3.64 10.81
C ALA A 36 3.99 3.98 9.41
N GLN A 37 3.14 4.11 8.38
CA GLN A 37 3.58 4.47 7.03
C GLN A 37 4.15 5.89 7.01
N ARG A 38 5.33 6.06 6.42
CA ARG A 38 5.97 7.36 6.24
C ARG A 38 6.37 7.58 4.79
N THR A 39 6.24 8.81 4.30
CA THR A 39 6.79 9.22 3.00
C THR A 39 8.15 9.88 3.18
N VAL A 40 9.10 9.52 2.33
CA VAL A 40 10.43 10.14 2.22
C VAL A 40 10.60 10.63 0.78
N VAL A 41 11.18 11.82 0.64
CA VAL A 41 11.57 12.36 -0.67
C VAL A 41 13.09 12.39 -0.73
N ASP A 42 13.66 11.66 -1.68
CA ASP A 42 15.09 11.67 -1.96
C ASP A 42 15.35 12.56 -3.19
N ALA A 43 15.99 13.71 -2.97
CA ALA A 43 16.27 14.68 -4.02
C ALA A 43 17.31 14.18 -5.04
N GLU A 44 18.16 13.23 -4.64
CA GLU A 44 19.21 12.67 -5.50
C GLU A 44 18.71 11.51 -6.36
N ALA A 45 17.57 10.92 -6.01
CA ALA A 45 16.93 9.89 -6.82
C ALA A 45 16.36 10.47 -8.14
N PRO A 46 16.14 9.63 -9.18
CA PRO A 46 15.65 10.11 -10.46
C PRO A 46 14.29 10.82 -10.37
N ALA A 47 14.27 12.11 -10.74
CA ALA A 47 13.05 12.92 -10.80
C ALA A 47 12.07 12.49 -11.91
N ARG A 48 12.52 11.64 -12.83
CA ARG A 48 11.72 11.09 -13.93
C ARG A 48 11.79 9.57 -13.88
N VAL A 49 10.63 8.94 -13.96
CA VAL A 49 10.51 7.48 -13.95
C VAL A 49 10.03 7.01 -15.32
N PRO A 50 10.61 5.93 -15.89
CA PRO A 50 10.06 5.30 -17.08
C PRO A 50 8.60 4.90 -16.87
N CYS A 51 7.75 5.35 -17.79
CA CYS A 51 6.34 4.99 -17.82
C CYS A 51 5.91 4.66 -19.25
N CYS A 52 4.82 3.91 -19.36
CA CYS A 52 4.15 3.67 -20.62
C CYS A 52 2.64 3.74 -20.43
N ARG A 53 1.90 3.70 -21.54
CA ARG A 53 0.45 3.57 -21.52
C ARG A 53 0.11 2.13 -21.87
N GLY A 54 -0.62 1.45 -20.98
CA GLY A 54 -1.16 0.12 -21.27
C GLY A 54 -2.33 0.21 -22.25
N ASP A 55 -2.68 -0.91 -22.88
CA ASP A 55 -3.78 -0.99 -23.87
C ASP A 55 -5.14 -0.55 -23.29
N GLY A 56 -5.34 -0.70 -21.98
CA GLY A 56 -6.51 -0.19 -21.25
C GLY A 56 -6.49 1.33 -20.98
N GLY A 57 -5.53 2.08 -21.51
CA GLY A 57 -5.41 3.54 -21.36
C GLY A 57 -4.76 4.01 -20.05
N HIS A 58 -4.54 3.11 -19.10
CA HIS A 58 -3.87 3.38 -17.82
C HIS A 58 -2.39 3.72 -17.99
N VAL A 59 -1.89 4.59 -17.11
CA VAL A 59 -0.45 4.86 -16.98
C VAL A 59 0.18 3.75 -16.15
N LEU A 60 1.26 3.20 -16.68
CA LEU A 60 2.05 2.13 -16.08
C LEU A 60 3.42 2.64 -15.71
N ALA A 61 3.93 2.26 -14.53
CA ALA A 61 5.27 2.61 -14.09
C ALA A 61 5.98 1.42 -13.44
N ARG A 62 7.32 1.42 -13.48
CA ARG A 62 8.16 0.47 -12.73
C ARG A 62 8.53 1.09 -11.38
N ALA A 63 8.13 0.41 -10.32
CA ALA A 63 8.55 0.75 -8.96
C ALA A 63 9.65 -0.21 -8.49
N ARG A 64 10.37 0.20 -7.46
CA ARG A 64 11.30 -0.64 -6.73
C ARG A 64 10.76 -0.91 -5.34
N ALA A 65 10.94 -2.12 -4.84
CA ALA A 65 10.58 -2.51 -3.49
C ALA A 65 11.79 -3.08 -2.76
N ALA A 66 11.85 -2.81 -1.46
CA ALA A 66 12.76 -3.46 -0.54
C ALA A 66 11.94 -4.32 0.43
N ASN A 67 12.39 -5.56 0.65
CA ASN A 67 11.94 -6.44 1.70
C ASN A 67 13.12 -7.28 2.23
N SER A 68 13.16 -7.48 3.54
CA SER A 68 14.22 -8.21 4.26
C SER A 68 14.05 -9.73 4.23
N SER A 69 12.86 -10.22 3.89
CA SER A 69 12.46 -11.63 3.92
C SER A 69 12.80 -12.37 2.63
N GLY A 70 14.09 -12.48 2.26
CA GLY A 70 14.63 -13.59 1.46
C GLY A 70 13.94 -13.96 0.12
N GLY A 71 13.10 -13.09 -0.45
CA GLY A 71 12.43 -13.31 -1.74
C GLY A 71 13.45 -13.54 -2.85
N LYS A 72 13.03 -14.07 -4.01
CA LYS A 72 13.97 -14.41 -5.11
C LYS A 72 14.82 -13.21 -5.57
N ASN A 73 14.40 -11.99 -5.23
CA ASN A 73 15.09 -10.74 -5.54
C ASN A 73 15.77 -10.07 -4.32
N SER A 74 16.03 -10.79 -3.22
CA SER A 74 16.49 -10.24 -1.92
C SER A 74 17.98 -9.86 -1.83
N LYS A 75 18.63 -9.45 -2.92
CA LYS A 75 20.00 -8.92 -2.85
C LYS A 75 20.01 -7.41 -3.05
N GLY A 76 19.96 -6.69 -1.93
CA GLY A 76 20.10 -5.24 -1.87
C GLY A 76 18.78 -4.51 -2.00
N ALA A 77 18.62 -3.44 -1.23
CA ALA A 77 17.47 -2.55 -1.28
C ALA A 77 17.39 -1.85 -2.65
N ASP A 78 16.77 -2.49 -3.65
CA ASP A 78 16.30 -1.89 -4.93
C ASP A 78 15.75 -2.94 -5.92
N ALA A 79 15.04 -3.97 -5.45
CA ALA A 79 14.45 -4.95 -6.37
C ALA A 79 13.30 -4.32 -7.18
N GLU A 80 13.26 -4.53 -8.50
CA GLU A 80 12.11 -4.10 -9.30
C GLU A 80 10.86 -4.90 -8.88
N VAL A 81 9.73 -4.21 -8.72
CA VAL A 81 8.44 -4.87 -8.49
C VAL A 81 8.11 -5.73 -9.72
N PRO A 82 7.73 -7.01 -9.57
CA PRO A 82 7.38 -7.85 -10.69
C PRO A 82 6.26 -7.23 -11.54
N GLY A 83 6.54 -7.01 -12.82
CA GLY A 83 5.58 -6.43 -13.76
C GLY A 83 5.46 -4.91 -13.70
N TRP A 84 4.37 -4.38 -14.24
CA TRP A 84 4.06 -2.95 -14.28
C TRP A 84 3.02 -2.61 -13.22
N MET A 85 3.22 -1.51 -12.50
CA MET A 85 2.20 -0.98 -11.60
C MET A 85 1.31 0.02 -12.32
N VAL A 86 0.01 -0.05 -12.06
CA VAL A 86 -0.96 0.94 -12.52
C VAL A 86 -0.92 2.16 -11.61
N ILE A 87 -0.84 3.34 -12.20
CA ILE A 87 -1.07 4.59 -11.47
C ILE A 87 -2.57 4.87 -11.47
N ASP A 88 -3.21 4.57 -10.34
CA ASP A 88 -4.66 4.70 -10.16
C ASP A 88 -5.01 5.77 -9.13
N THR A 89 -5.47 6.93 -9.60
CA THR A 89 -5.92 8.03 -8.75
C THR A 89 -7.30 7.80 -8.14
N ALA A 90 -8.07 6.80 -8.61
CA ALA A 90 -9.39 6.48 -8.10
C ALA A 90 -9.37 5.47 -6.94
N SER A 91 -8.21 4.93 -6.60
CA SER A 91 -7.99 3.92 -5.55
C SER A 91 -8.23 4.42 -4.10
N GLY A 92 -8.57 5.69 -3.91
CA GLY A 92 -8.85 6.27 -2.59
C GLY A 92 -7.63 6.28 -1.64
N GLY A 93 -6.42 6.16 -2.18
CA GLY A 93 -5.18 6.10 -1.40
C GLY A 93 -4.76 4.70 -0.96
N ALA A 94 -5.51 3.65 -1.32
CA ALA A 94 -5.10 2.27 -1.09
C ALA A 94 -4.04 1.84 -2.11
N LEU A 95 -3.05 1.08 -1.63
CA LEU A 95 -2.10 0.39 -2.48
C LEU A 95 -2.55 -1.05 -2.66
N CYS A 96 -2.53 -1.54 -3.89
CA CYS A 96 -2.95 -2.90 -4.22
C CYS A 96 -1.80 -3.67 -4.86
N ILE A 97 -1.72 -4.97 -4.58
CA ILE A 97 -0.71 -5.86 -5.13
C ILE A 97 -1.34 -7.21 -5.46
N SER A 98 -0.85 -7.86 -6.52
CA SER A 98 -1.27 -9.23 -6.82
C SER A 98 -0.63 -10.23 -5.85
N PRO A 99 -1.27 -11.38 -5.57
CA PRO A 99 -0.69 -12.43 -4.74
C PRO A 99 0.70 -12.86 -5.23
N ALA A 100 0.86 -13.04 -6.55
CA ALA A 100 2.13 -13.48 -7.14
C ALA A 100 3.27 -12.48 -6.91
N ALA A 101 3.01 -11.17 -7.07
CA ALA A 101 4.02 -10.15 -6.84
C ALA A 101 4.34 -10.01 -5.33
N ALA A 102 3.34 -10.11 -4.45
CA ALA A 102 3.55 -10.07 -3.01
C ALA A 102 4.41 -11.25 -2.52
N ASP A 103 4.14 -12.46 -3.03
CA ASP A 103 4.88 -13.67 -2.68
C ASP A 103 6.31 -13.62 -3.24
N GLU A 104 6.50 -13.16 -4.47
CA GLU A 104 7.85 -13.00 -5.06
C GLU A 104 8.70 -11.98 -4.30
N LEU A 105 8.07 -10.90 -3.86
CA LEU A 105 8.69 -9.88 -3.02
C LEU A 105 8.84 -10.31 -1.55
N GLY A 106 8.30 -11.47 -1.15
CA GLY A 106 8.40 -12.00 0.22
C GLY A 106 7.58 -11.20 1.25
N MET A 107 6.54 -10.49 0.84
CA MET A 107 5.79 -9.58 1.72
C MET A 107 5.01 -10.33 2.80
N GLU A 108 5.17 -9.92 4.06
CA GLU A 108 4.45 -10.48 5.20
C GLU A 108 2.94 -10.26 5.04
N ARG A 109 2.14 -11.30 5.23
CA ARG A 109 0.68 -11.22 5.36
C ARG A 109 0.31 -10.97 6.81
N PHE A 110 -0.43 -9.91 7.09
CA PHE A 110 -0.84 -9.55 8.45
C PHE A 110 -2.28 -9.01 8.46
N GLY A 111 -3.26 -9.89 8.71
CA GLY A 111 -4.67 -9.51 8.75
C GLY A 111 -5.38 -9.45 7.40
N GLU A 112 -6.65 -9.04 7.43
CA GLU A 112 -7.56 -9.05 6.29
C GLU A 112 -8.47 -7.81 6.31
N VAL A 113 -8.95 -7.41 5.13
CA VAL A 113 -9.89 -6.30 4.94
C VAL A 113 -11.00 -6.72 3.99
N TRP A 114 -12.21 -6.23 4.23
CA TRP A 114 -13.31 -6.39 3.29
C TRP A 114 -13.39 -5.18 2.37
N LEU A 115 -13.26 -5.39 1.06
CA LEU A 115 -13.41 -4.34 0.06
C LEU A 115 -14.71 -4.53 -0.72
N ASN A 116 -15.39 -3.43 -1.01
CA ASN A 116 -16.55 -3.44 -1.90
C ASN A 116 -16.18 -2.70 -3.19
N GLY A 117 -16.32 -3.37 -4.33
CA GLY A 117 -16.12 -2.79 -5.65
C GLY A 117 -17.36 -2.94 -6.52
N VAL A 118 -17.25 -2.54 -7.79
CA VAL A 118 -18.32 -2.62 -8.78
C VAL A 118 -18.84 -4.06 -8.97
N GLY A 119 -17.99 -5.07 -8.72
CA GLY A 119 -18.32 -6.49 -8.80
C GLY A 119 -18.84 -7.13 -7.51
N GLY A 120 -18.99 -6.37 -6.41
CA GLY A 120 -19.39 -6.89 -5.10
C GLY A 120 -18.28 -6.84 -4.06
N GLY A 121 -18.50 -7.55 -2.94
CA GLY A 121 -17.58 -7.61 -1.81
C GLY A 121 -16.52 -8.70 -1.95
N LEU A 122 -15.26 -8.38 -1.66
CA LEU A 122 -14.13 -9.30 -1.68
C LEU A 122 -13.37 -9.21 -0.35
N ARG A 123 -13.03 -10.37 0.21
CA ARG A 123 -12.10 -10.46 1.34
C ARG A 123 -10.67 -10.46 0.81
N CYS A 124 -9.91 -9.44 1.19
CA CYS A 124 -8.56 -9.24 0.75
C CYS A 124 -7.58 -9.39 1.91
N ALA A 125 -6.38 -9.87 1.63
CA ALA A 125 -5.31 -9.90 2.63
C ALA A 125 -4.63 -8.54 2.73
N LEU A 126 -4.05 -8.24 3.89
CA LEU A 126 -3.11 -7.13 4.03
C LEU A 126 -1.68 -7.65 3.93
N ARG A 127 -0.84 -6.94 3.17
CA ARG A 127 0.57 -7.25 2.95
C ARG A 127 1.45 -6.09 3.38
N ARG A 128 2.55 -6.38 4.07
CA ARG A 128 3.53 -5.37 4.50
C ARG A 128 4.72 -5.35 3.55
N CYS A 129 5.05 -4.17 3.03
CA CYS A 129 6.34 -3.92 2.38
C CYS A 129 7.24 -3.17 3.36
N GLU A 130 8.56 -3.34 3.31
CA GLU A 130 9.46 -2.45 4.07
C GLU A 130 9.60 -1.08 3.43
N ALA A 131 9.71 -1.04 2.10
CA ALA A 131 9.67 0.20 1.35
C ALA A 131 9.25 -0.05 -0.10
N ILE A 132 8.56 0.93 -0.70
CA ILE A 132 8.35 1.01 -2.16
C ILE A 132 8.73 2.41 -2.64
N ALA A 133 9.49 2.48 -3.73
CA ALA A 133 10.00 3.70 -4.32
C ALA A 133 9.53 3.85 -5.77
N LEU A 134 9.14 5.07 -6.11
CA LEU A 134 8.83 5.51 -7.47
C LEU A 134 9.51 6.86 -7.72
N GLY A 135 10.67 6.82 -8.37
CA GLY A 135 11.49 8.02 -8.58
C GLY A 135 11.98 8.56 -7.24
N GLN A 136 11.69 9.83 -6.96
CA GLN A 136 12.10 10.51 -5.73
C GLN A 136 11.23 10.20 -4.52
N VAL A 137 10.09 9.54 -4.70
CA VAL A 137 9.14 9.28 -3.61
C VAL A 137 9.27 7.85 -3.14
N THR A 138 9.54 7.68 -1.84
CA THR A 138 9.57 6.38 -1.17
C THR A 138 8.53 6.35 -0.07
N LEU A 139 7.67 5.34 -0.09
CA LEU A 139 6.82 5.00 1.05
C LEU A 139 7.55 3.95 1.88
N VAL A 140 7.72 4.24 3.16
CA VAL A 140 8.35 3.37 4.16
C VAL A 140 7.25 2.67 4.95
N ARG A 141 7.42 1.36 5.11
CA ARG A 141 6.47 0.42 5.72
C ARG A 141 5.03 0.51 5.19
N PRO A 142 4.79 0.65 3.88
CA PRO A 142 3.42 0.76 3.36
C PRO A 142 2.61 -0.52 3.55
N VAL A 143 1.29 -0.36 3.63
CA VAL A 143 0.32 -1.47 3.62
C VAL A 143 -0.23 -1.63 2.21
N PHE A 144 -0.20 -2.86 1.71
CA PHE A 144 -0.85 -3.25 0.47
C PHE A 144 -2.07 -4.11 0.76
N ILE A 145 -3.05 -4.01 -0.11
CA ILE A 145 -4.20 -4.91 -0.21
C ILE A 145 -3.89 -5.92 -1.30
N GLU A 146 -3.92 -7.21 -0.96
CA GLU A 146 -3.79 -8.30 -1.93
C GLU A 146 -5.12 -8.48 -2.67
N MET A 147 -5.11 -8.32 -4.00
CA MET A 147 -6.28 -8.48 -4.88
C MET A 147 -5.98 -9.35 -6.10
#